data_AF-A0A1V5XSS2-F1
#
_entry.id   AF-A0A1V5XSS2-F1
#
_cell.length_a   1.000
_cell.length_b   1.000
_cell.length_c   1.000
_cell.angle_alpha   90.00
_cell.angle_beta   90.00
_cell.angle_gamma   90.00
#
_symmetry.space_group_name_H-M   'P 1'
#
loop_
_entity.id
_entity.type
_entity.pdbx_description
1 polymer ?
#
loop_
_entity_poly.entity_id
_entity_poly.type
_entity_poly.pdbx_seq_one_letter_code
_entity_poly.pdbx_strand_id
1 'polypeptide(L)'
;MLSSTNSKMKDRPRTWYGSLMSTKPLSHRISIVGLILFLSSTLLSISPCPAFGQSSRPASQTDLIRSGVQLFEDQRYEESIQTLSAALLRPTTSQSDRIDVYRYLAFNYLVLSQMDEAEAAVRGLYVLDPQFSLADTESPRFRSFFKEVRERWEAEGRPGLERGSAALAAPVIKHASPAEWERGKPVPVTGQIADPNHRVASIVVHVRSGSKGKYRHLEARLAQGVFRTSIPGPMLTPPLVEYYIEALDEAHLPIASRGDAAAPLRIAIPEPEKGGSLFASPWFWVATAAVVAGGVTGAILLSDTKTDSQKPPPQQPAPTSRVVIVIGN
;
A
#
# COMPACT_ATOMS: atom_id res chain seq x y z
N MET A 1 -6.87 78.42 -19.50
CA MET A 1 -5.59 78.35 -18.76
C MET A 1 -5.64 77.06 -17.93
N LEU A 2 -5.35 75.88 -18.48
CA LEU A 2 -4.05 75.22 -18.77
C LEU A 2 -3.21 74.82 -17.54
N SER A 3 -3.27 73.53 -17.20
CA SER A 3 -2.17 72.58 -16.82
C SER A 3 -2.77 71.48 -15.93
N SER A 4 -2.95 70.21 -16.29
CA SER A 4 -2.15 69.18 -17.01
C SER A 4 -0.92 68.68 -16.25
N THR A 5 -1.00 67.44 -15.75
CA THR A 5 0.05 66.41 -15.49
C THR A 5 -0.67 65.24 -14.80
N ASN A 6 -1.13 64.16 -15.45
CA ASN A 6 -0.47 63.08 -16.19
C ASN A 6 0.54 62.25 -15.36
N SER A 7 0.09 61.11 -14.83
CA SER A 7 0.98 59.97 -14.52
C SER A 7 0.28 58.66 -14.87
N LYS A 8 0.78 58.04 -15.94
CA LYS A 8 0.40 56.74 -16.49
C LYS A 8 0.84 55.63 -15.55
N MET A 9 -0.13 54.88 -15.01
CA MET A 9 0.10 53.57 -14.41
C MET A 9 0.22 52.54 -15.54
N LYS A 10 1.38 51.89 -15.64
CA LYS A 10 1.73 50.97 -16.73
C LYS A 10 1.48 49.53 -16.26
N ASP A 11 0.46 48.92 -16.83
CA ASP A 11 0.20 47.48 -16.78
C ASP A 11 1.43 46.68 -17.26
N ARG A 12 1.76 45.62 -16.54
CA ARG A 12 2.53 44.48 -17.06
C ARG A 12 1.99 43.18 -16.48
N PRO A 13 1.38 42.30 -17.29
CA PRO A 13 1.20 40.89 -16.93
C PRO A 13 2.53 40.14 -17.14
N ARG A 14 2.97 39.40 -16.12
CA ARG A 14 4.03 38.38 -16.25
C ARG A 14 3.37 37.02 -16.49
N THR A 15 3.16 36.70 -17.77
CA THR A 15 2.97 35.32 -18.22
C THR A 15 4.35 34.72 -18.46
N TRP A 16 4.72 33.67 -17.71
CA TRP A 16 5.83 32.81 -18.06
C TRP A 16 5.28 31.52 -18.65
N TYR A 17 5.63 31.33 -19.92
CA TYR A 17 5.28 30.20 -20.76
C TYR A 17 5.92 28.91 -20.24
N GLY A 18 5.15 27.82 -20.35
CA GLY A 18 5.67 26.47 -20.37
C GLY A 18 6.56 26.25 -21.61
N SER A 19 7.67 25.57 -21.41
CA SER A 19 8.47 25.01 -22.48
C SER A 19 8.53 23.50 -22.30
N LEU A 20 7.89 22.82 -23.25
CA LEU A 20 7.92 21.39 -23.48
C LEU A 20 9.37 20.92 -23.71
N MET A 21 9.91 20.10 -22.81
CA MET A 21 11.06 19.26 -23.16
C MET A 21 10.57 18.01 -23.88
N SER A 22 10.63 18.09 -25.21
CA SER A 22 10.61 16.96 -26.14
C SER A 22 11.90 16.14 -25.96
N THR A 23 11.80 14.96 -25.36
CA THR A 23 12.90 13.99 -25.32
C THR A 23 12.95 13.25 -26.66
N LYS A 24 13.93 13.59 -27.50
CA LYS A 24 14.27 12.83 -28.70
C LYS A 24 14.90 11.48 -28.32
N PRO A 25 14.58 10.37 -29.00
CA PRO A 25 15.25 9.10 -28.79
C PRO A 25 16.67 9.15 -29.37
N LEU A 26 17.66 8.91 -28.50
CA LEU A 26 19.07 8.89 -28.83
C LEU A 26 19.44 7.53 -29.44
N SER A 27 19.58 7.49 -30.76
CA SER A 27 20.10 6.35 -31.50
C SER A 27 21.61 6.22 -31.29
N HIS A 28 22.03 5.41 -30.32
CA HIS A 28 23.43 5.04 -30.17
C HIS A 28 23.80 3.96 -31.19
N ARG A 29 24.53 4.41 -32.23
CA ARG A 29 25.32 3.55 -33.11
C ARG A 29 26.44 2.92 -32.30
N ILE A 30 26.44 1.59 -32.25
CA ILE A 30 27.52 0.77 -31.72
C ILE A 30 28.71 0.90 -32.68
N SER A 31 29.73 1.66 -32.29
CA SER A 31 31.03 1.65 -32.95
C SER A 31 31.91 0.60 -32.30
N ILE A 32 32.27 -0.40 -33.11
CA ILE A 32 33.25 -1.45 -32.84
C ILE A 32 34.65 -0.84 -32.93
N VAL A 33 35.37 -0.84 -31.82
CA VAL A 33 36.83 -0.70 -31.72
C VAL A 33 37.23 -1.78 -30.70
N GLY A 34 38.01 -2.80 -31.02
CA GLY A 34 39.30 -2.74 -31.69
C GLY A 34 40.37 -3.11 -30.65
N LEU A 35 40.48 -4.43 -30.41
CA LEU A 35 41.67 -5.20 -30.02
C LEU A 35 42.96 -4.41 -29.74
N ILE A 36 43.61 -4.63 -28.59
CA ILE A 36 45.06 -4.87 -28.46
C ILE A 36 45.34 -5.55 -27.11
N LEU A 37 45.96 -6.74 -27.21
CA LEU A 37 46.61 -7.46 -26.13
C LEU A 37 47.85 -6.69 -25.66
N PHE A 38 48.06 -6.57 -24.36
CA PHE A 38 49.43 -6.60 -23.81
C PHE A 38 49.50 -7.55 -22.61
N LEU A 39 50.19 -8.65 -22.89
CA LEU A 39 50.67 -9.67 -21.99
C LEU A 39 51.86 -9.09 -21.21
N SER A 40 51.85 -9.15 -19.89
CA SER A 40 53.05 -8.92 -19.08
C SER A 40 53.00 -9.79 -17.83
N SER A 41 53.59 -10.97 -17.96
CA SER A 41 53.96 -11.85 -16.86
C SER A 41 54.99 -11.18 -15.96
N THR A 42 54.70 -11.06 -14.68
CA THR A 42 55.72 -10.86 -13.63
C THR A 42 55.44 -11.78 -12.45
N LEU A 43 56.54 -12.28 -11.89
CA LEU A 43 56.64 -13.49 -11.07
C LEU A 43 55.99 -13.35 -9.69
N LEU A 44 55.23 -14.38 -9.30
CA LEU A 44 54.77 -14.61 -7.93
C LEU A 44 55.97 -14.96 -7.03
N SER A 45 56.24 -14.12 -6.03
CA SER A 45 56.96 -14.52 -4.82
C SER A 45 55.95 -14.57 -3.68
N ILE A 46 55.57 -15.78 -3.28
CA ILE A 46 54.63 -16.02 -2.17
C ILE A 46 55.46 -16.19 -0.90
N SER A 47 55.62 -15.12 -0.12
CA SER A 47 56.09 -15.21 1.26
C SER A 47 54.87 -15.43 2.17
N PRO A 48 54.78 -16.53 2.93
CA PRO A 48 53.72 -16.71 3.91
C PRO A 48 53.96 -15.76 5.09
N CYS A 49 53.31 -14.59 5.09
CA CYS A 49 53.22 -13.76 6.28
C CYS A 49 52.29 -14.46 7.30
N PRO A 50 52.68 -14.56 8.58
CA PRO A 50 51.76 -14.94 9.63
C PRO A 50 50.66 -13.87 9.73
N ALA A 51 49.46 -14.22 9.24
CA ALA A 51 48.27 -13.42 9.42
C ALA A 51 47.88 -13.45 10.90
N PHE A 52 48.37 -12.48 11.67
CA PHE A 52 47.78 -12.13 12.95
C PHE A 52 46.38 -11.58 12.66
N GLY A 53 45.38 -12.47 12.71
CA GLY A 53 43.97 -12.11 12.68
C GLY A 53 43.61 -11.34 13.94
N GLN A 54 43.91 -10.05 13.97
CA GLN A 54 43.25 -9.14 14.90
C GLN A 54 41.76 -9.17 14.56
N SER A 55 40.98 -9.76 15.45
CA SER A 55 39.53 -9.70 15.39
C SER A 55 39.11 -8.26 15.65
N SER A 56 39.14 -7.42 14.62
CA SER A 56 38.62 -6.07 14.66
C SER A 56 37.12 -6.18 14.90
N ARG A 57 36.72 -6.08 16.18
CA ARG A 57 35.30 -5.95 16.53
C ARG A 57 34.75 -4.79 15.70
N PRO A 58 33.64 -4.96 14.97
CA PRO A 58 33.06 -3.87 14.21
C PRO A 58 32.80 -2.71 15.17
N ALA A 59 33.40 -1.55 14.88
CA ALA A 59 33.29 -0.36 15.73
C ALA A 59 31.80 -0.09 16.03
N SER A 60 31.46 0.24 17.27
CA SER A 60 30.07 0.57 17.58
C SER A 60 29.67 1.89 16.92
N GLN A 61 28.38 2.16 16.79
CA GLN A 61 27.91 3.41 16.18
C GLN A 61 28.37 4.64 16.95
N THR A 62 28.29 4.59 18.29
CA THR A 62 28.80 5.66 19.16
C THR A 62 30.31 5.86 18.98
N ASP A 63 31.06 4.79 18.69
CA ASP A 63 32.50 4.91 18.40
C ASP A 63 32.75 5.61 17.07
N LEU A 64 31.93 5.35 16.04
CA LEU A 64 32.04 6.05 14.75
C LEU A 64 31.76 7.55 14.91
N ILE A 65 30.71 7.91 15.66
CA ILE A 65 30.36 9.33 15.87
C ILE A 65 31.49 10.02 16.63
N ARG A 66 31.96 9.44 17.74
CA ARG A 66 33.11 9.98 18.50
C ARG A 66 34.35 10.13 17.63
N SER A 67 34.67 9.12 16.82
CA SER A 67 35.80 9.15 15.91
C SER A 67 35.65 10.23 14.83
N GLY A 68 34.45 10.39 14.26
CA GLY A 68 34.17 11.42 13.27
C GLY A 68 34.32 12.83 13.84
N VAL A 69 33.84 13.06 15.06
CA VAL A 69 34.03 14.32 15.79
C VAL A 69 35.52 14.59 16.04
N GLN A 70 36.26 13.59 16.52
CA GLN A 70 37.70 13.75 16.74
C GLN A 70 38.44 14.10 15.44
N LEU A 71 38.09 13.45 14.32
CA LEU A 71 38.68 13.77 13.01
C LEU A 71 38.39 15.22 12.57
N PHE A 72 37.20 15.76 12.89
CA PHE A 72 36.88 17.16 12.65
C PHE A 72 37.77 18.09 13.48
N GLU A 73 37.93 17.82 14.78
CA GLU A 73 38.81 18.60 15.68
C GLU A 73 40.28 18.54 15.23
N ASP A 74 40.71 17.37 14.72
CA ASP A 74 42.04 17.14 14.14
C ASP A 74 42.20 17.75 12.72
N GLN A 75 41.20 18.48 12.22
CA GLN A 75 41.17 19.13 10.91
C GLN A 75 41.23 18.16 9.71
N ARG A 76 40.88 16.90 9.92
CA ARG A 76 40.80 15.84 8.90
C ARG A 76 39.37 15.74 8.37
N TYR A 77 38.94 16.80 7.70
CA TYR A 77 37.53 17.02 7.38
C TYR A 77 36.92 15.95 6.46
N GLU A 78 37.65 15.52 5.42
CA GLU A 78 37.19 14.52 4.46
C GLU A 78 36.98 13.15 5.13
N GLU A 79 37.88 12.77 6.03
CA GLU A 79 37.79 11.50 6.77
C GLU A 79 36.68 11.53 7.81
N SER A 80 36.51 12.69 8.47
CA SER A 80 35.38 12.97 9.34
C SER A 80 34.06 12.79 8.60
N ILE A 81 33.92 13.38 7.40
CA ILE A 81 32.72 13.22 6.55
C ILE A 81 32.44 11.75 6.25
N GLN A 82 33.45 10.97 5.83
CA GLN A 82 33.28 9.55 5.53
C GLN A 82 32.82 8.76 6.77
N THR A 83 33.44 9.02 7.91
CA THR A 83 33.16 8.33 9.18
C THR A 83 31.75 8.66 9.70
N LEU A 84 31.37 9.95 9.67
CA LEU A 84 30.05 10.43 10.08
C LEU A 84 28.95 9.94 9.13
N SER A 85 29.20 9.92 7.82
CA SER A 85 28.26 9.35 6.83
C SER A 85 28.05 7.86 7.06
N ALA A 86 29.11 7.12 7.38
CA ALA A 86 29.00 5.69 7.72
C ALA A 86 28.19 5.46 9.01
N ALA A 87 28.23 6.40 9.96
CA ALA A 87 27.39 6.33 11.16
C ALA A 87 25.89 6.43 10.82
N LEU A 88 25.49 7.29 9.87
CA LEU A 88 24.08 7.42 9.44
C LEU A 88 23.51 6.18 8.77
N LEU A 89 24.35 5.34 8.15
CA LEU A 89 23.91 4.10 7.50
C LEU A 89 23.47 3.01 8.50
N ARG A 90 23.73 3.21 9.80
CA ARG A 90 23.37 2.22 10.83
C ARG A 90 21.92 2.41 11.26
N PRO A 91 21.09 1.33 11.24
CA PRO A 91 19.67 1.41 11.55
C PRO A 91 19.37 1.70 13.03
N THR A 92 20.36 1.58 13.91
CA THR A 92 20.22 1.79 15.36
C THR A 92 20.49 3.22 15.82
N THR A 93 20.63 4.16 14.88
CA THR A 93 21.07 5.52 15.22
C THR A 93 19.98 6.32 15.92
N SER A 94 20.25 6.70 17.18
CA SER A 94 19.31 7.51 17.96
C SER A 94 19.09 8.87 17.30
N GLN A 95 17.93 9.49 17.55
CA GLN A 95 17.62 10.78 16.94
C GLN A 95 18.61 11.87 17.35
N SER A 96 19.03 11.90 18.62
CA SER A 96 20.06 12.82 19.12
C SER A 96 21.39 12.61 18.41
N ASP A 97 21.82 11.36 18.24
CA ASP A 97 23.06 11.03 17.52
C ASP A 97 23.01 11.50 16.06
N ARG A 98 21.85 11.34 15.39
CA ARG A 98 21.68 11.82 14.01
C ARG A 98 21.77 13.34 13.92
N ILE A 99 21.21 14.06 14.89
CA ILE A 99 21.31 15.52 14.97
C ILE A 99 22.78 15.94 15.09
N ASP A 100 23.54 15.31 15.98
CA ASP A 100 24.97 15.59 16.14
C ASP A 100 25.75 15.28 14.86
N VAL A 101 25.47 14.15 14.21
CA VAL A 101 26.11 13.79 12.94
C VAL A 101 25.83 14.81 11.84
N TYR A 102 24.57 15.22 11.64
CA TYR A 102 24.24 16.25 10.65
C TYR A 102 24.88 17.61 10.98
N ARG A 103 24.96 17.98 12.27
CA ARG A 103 25.64 19.20 12.71
C ARG A 103 27.11 19.19 12.29
N TYR A 104 27.83 18.12 12.63
CA TYR A 104 29.25 18.03 12.29
C TYR A 104 29.47 17.88 10.78
N LEU A 105 28.63 17.16 10.04
CA LEU A 105 28.69 17.14 8.58
C LEU A 105 28.59 18.55 7.99
N ALA A 106 27.61 19.34 8.46
CA ALA A 106 27.48 20.74 8.03
C ALA A 106 28.74 21.56 8.35
N PHE A 107 29.35 21.39 9.52
CA PHE A 107 30.60 22.08 9.87
C PHE A 107 31.75 21.69 8.93
N ASN A 108 31.94 20.40 8.67
CA ASN A 108 32.97 19.93 7.73
C ASN A 108 32.78 20.54 6.34
N TYR A 109 31.56 20.48 5.80
CA TYR A 109 31.25 21.04 4.48
C TYR A 109 31.43 22.56 4.42
N LEU A 110 31.09 23.29 5.48
CA LEU A 110 31.32 24.73 5.55
C LEU A 110 32.81 25.11 5.55
N VAL A 111 33.65 24.33 6.24
CA VAL A 111 35.10 24.54 6.23
C VAL A 111 35.68 24.26 4.85
N LEU A 112 35.22 23.20 4.18
CA LEU A 112 35.62 22.83 2.82
C LEU A 112 34.99 23.69 1.71
N SER A 113 34.18 24.69 2.09
CA SER A 113 33.45 25.57 1.17
C SER A 113 32.45 24.86 0.24
N GLN A 114 31.95 23.70 0.65
CA GLN A 114 30.92 22.90 -0.03
C GLN A 114 29.52 23.34 0.46
N MET A 115 29.04 24.46 -0.09
CA MET A 115 27.84 25.14 0.44
C MET A 115 26.55 24.34 0.25
N ASP A 116 26.41 23.64 -0.88
CA ASP A 116 25.21 22.87 -1.20
C ASP A 116 25.07 21.65 -0.28
N GLU A 117 26.17 20.94 -0.03
CA GLU A 117 26.24 19.81 0.90
C GLU A 117 26.04 20.27 2.35
N ALA A 118 26.61 21.41 2.74
CA ALA A 118 26.39 22.01 4.04
C ALA A 118 24.91 22.34 4.26
N GLU A 119 24.26 22.96 3.27
CA GLU A 119 22.83 23.27 3.33
C GLU A 119 21.98 22.00 3.42
N ALA A 120 22.29 20.98 2.62
CA ALA A 120 21.60 19.70 2.68
C ALA A 120 21.70 19.03 4.06
N ALA A 121 22.89 19.06 4.68
CA ALA A 121 23.09 18.53 6.04
C ALA A 121 22.29 19.31 7.09
N VAL A 122 22.27 20.65 7.03
CA VAL A 122 21.49 21.49 7.95
C VAL A 122 19.99 21.28 7.76
N ARG A 123 19.50 21.15 6.53
CA ARG A 123 18.09 20.82 6.26
C ARG A 123 17.72 19.45 6.84
N GLY A 124 18.58 18.44 6.66
CA GLY A 124 18.42 17.12 7.27
C GLY A 124 18.31 17.18 8.80
N LEU A 125 19.08 18.08 9.42
CA LEU A 125 18.98 18.36 10.85
C LEU A 125 17.61 18.94 11.22
N TYR A 126 17.11 19.97 10.53
CA TYR A 126 15.82 20.60 10.85
C TYR A 126 14.62 19.70 10.60
N VAL A 127 14.75 18.68 9.75
CA VAL A 127 13.74 17.61 9.63
C VAL A 127 13.64 16.79 10.92
N LEU A 128 14.76 16.55 11.60
CA LEU A 128 14.80 15.80 12.85
C LEU A 128 14.44 16.65 14.07
N ASP A 129 14.91 17.89 14.11
CA ASP A 129 14.61 18.86 15.16
C ASP A 129 14.36 20.25 14.56
N PRO A 130 13.10 20.61 14.32
CA PRO A 130 12.73 21.91 13.75
C PRO A 130 13.04 23.09 14.68
N GLN A 131 13.28 22.85 15.97
CA GLN A 131 13.55 23.88 16.96
C GLN A 131 15.05 24.03 17.27
N PHE A 132 15.89 23.18 16.68
CA PHE A 132 17.33 23.20 16.88
C PHE A 132 17.95 24.61 16.74
N SER A 133 18.90 24.91 17.62
CA SER A 133 19.73 26.09 17.55
C SER A 133 21.14 25.73 17.98
N LEU A 134 22.13 26.29 17.27
CA LEU A 134 23.52 26.17 17.69
C LEU A 134 23.75 26.93 19.00
N ALA A 135 24.70 26.44 19.80
CA ALA A 135 25.12 27.11 21.03
C ALA A 135 25.86 28.42 20.71
N ASP A 136 25.81 29.39 21.62
CA ASP A 136 26.46 30.70 21.43
C ASP A 136 27.99 30.63 21.42
N THR A 137 28.55 29.54 21.94
CA THR A 137 29.98 29.23 21.89
C THR A 137 30.46 28.87 20.49
N GLU A 138 29.54 28.52 19.57
CA GLU A 138 29.88 28.18 18.19
C GLU A 138 30.28 29.41 17.37
N SER A 139 31.12 29.18 16.36
CA SER A 139 31.61 30.24 15.47
C SER A 139 30.45 31.08 14.91
N PRO A 140 30.55 32.43 14.93
CA PRO A 140 29.55 33.30 14.34
C PRO A 140 29.21 32.94 12.88
N ARG A 141 30.21 32.47 12.13
CA ARG A 141 30.03 32.02 10.73
C ARG A 141 29.06 30.84 10.62
N PHE A 142 29.20 29.83 11.48
CA PHE A 142 28.31 28.67 11.48
C PHE A 142 26.91 29.06 11.92
N ARG A 143 26.80 29.89 12.96
CA ARG A 143 25.50 30.40 13.44
C ARG A 143 24.72 31.15 12.37
N SER A 144 25.38 32.09 11.68
CA SER A 144 24.75 32.83 10.56
C SER A 144 24.27 31.89 9.46
N PHE A 145 25.11 30.92 9.05
CA PHE A 145 24.73 29.96 8.01
C PHE A 145 23.50 29.13 8.40
N PHE A 146 23.49 28.56 9.62
CA PHE A 146 22.36 27.77 10.10
C PHE A 146 21.07 28.57 10.16
N LYS A 147 21.17 29.85 10.55
CA LYS A 147 20.03 30.77 10.58
C LYS A 147 19.50 31.04 9.17
N GLU A 148 20.37 31.36 8.22
CA GLU A 148 20.00 31.62 6.82
C GLU A 148 19.36 30.40 6.15
N VAL A 149 19.91 29.20 6.36
CA VAL A 149 19.32 27.95 5.85
C VAL A 149 17.95 27.70 6.47
N ARG A 150 17.78 27.99 7.77
CA ARG A 150 16.47 27.85 8.43
C ARG A 150 15.43 28.76 7.81
N GLU A 151 15.76 30.04 7.62
CA GLU A 151 14.86 31.02 7.01
C GLU A 151 14.41 30.57 5.61
N ARG A 152 15.33 30.05 4.78
CA ARG A 152 15.00 29.47 3.47
C ARG A 152 14.13 28.23 3.58
N TRP A 153 14.51 27.28 4.43
CA TRP A 153 13.77 26.03 4.63
C TRP A 153 12.34 26.27 5.13
N GLU A 154 12.14 27.26 6.00
CA GLU A 154 10.81 27.68 6.45
C GLU A 154 10.01 28.37 5.34
N ALA A 155 10.64 29.24 4.55
CA ALA A 155 10.01 29.90 3.40
C ALA A 155 9.55 28.89 2.33
N GLU A 156 10.25 27.76 2.19
CA GLU A 156 9.88 26.64 1.31
C GLU A 156 8.76 25.74 1.89
N GLY A 157 8.22 26.07 3.07
CA GLY A 157 7.16 25.30 3.70
C GLY A 157 7.64 24.07 4.46
N ARG A 158 8.92 24.08 4.89
CA ARG A 158 9.56 23.04 5.70
C ARG A 158 9.60 21.65 5.03
N PRO A 159 10.29 21.52 3.87
CA PRO A 159 10.41 20.26 3.17
C PRO A 159 11.06 19.17 4.04
N GLY A 160 10.59 17.93 3.90
CA GLY A 160 11.10 16.77 4.64
C GLY A 160 10.48 16.55 6.02
N LEU A 161 9.85 17.58 6.61
CA LEU A 161 8.78 17.33 7.57
C LEU A 161 7.56 16.92 6.74
N GLU A 162 7.36 15.62 6.56
CA GLU A 162 6.00 15.15 6.31
C GLU A 162 5.16 15.77 7.42
N ARG A 163 4.31 16.77 7.11
CA ARG A 163 3.34 17.31 8.06
C ARG A 163 2.75 16.08 8.71
N GLY A 164 3.03 15.92 10.00
CA GLY A 164 2.85 14.65 10.66
C GLY A 164 1.58 14.01 10.14
N SER A 165 1.75 12.91 9.42
CA SER A 165 0.84 11.80 9.60
C SER A 165 1.01 11.40 11.07
N ALA A 166 0.53 12.24 11.98
CA ALA A 166 -0.01 11.81 13.24
C ALA A 166 -1.08 10.85 12.79
N ALA A 167 -0.72 9.57 12.67
CA ALA A 167 -1.41 8.57 11.86
C ALA A 167 -2.91 8.77 12.00
N LEU A 168 -3.48 9.53 11.05
CA LEU A 168 -4.84 10.00 11.20
C LEU A 168 -5.62 8.71 11.10
N ALA A 169 -6.26 8.32 12.21
CA ALA A 169 -6.99 7.06 12.29
C ALA A 169 -7.82 6.92 11.01
N ALA A 170 -7.47 5.91 10.21
CA ALA A 170 -8.08 5.73 8.90
C ALA A 170 -9.59 5.54 9.10
N PRO A 171 -10.44 6.13 8.26
CA PRO A 171 -11.87 5.91 8.36
C PRO A 171 -12.17 4.41 8.30
N VAL A 172 -13.06 3.92 9.17
CA VAL A 172 -13.45 2.50 9.19
C VAL A 172 -14.89 2.37 8.77
N ILE A 173 -15.13 1.64 7.67
CA ILE A 173 -16.47 1.32 7.17
C ILE A 173 -16.97 0.03 7.81
N LYS A 174 -18.03 0.11 8.62
CA LYS A 174 -18.74 -1.03 9.18
C LYS A 174 -20.00 -1.30 8.36
N HIS A 175 -20.00 -2.42 7.66
CA HIS A 175 -21.13 -2.89 6.86
C HIS A 175 -21.21 -4.41 6.85
N ALA A 176 -22.42 -4.94 6.96
CA ALA A 176 -22.73 -6.35 6.86
C ALA A 176 -23.48 -6.62 5.55
N SER A 177 -22.87 -7.43 4.69
CA SER A 177 -23.50 -7.89 3.44
C SER A 177 -24.51 -9.00 3.75
N PRO A 178 -25.73 -8.96 3.18
CA PRO A 178 -26.59 -10.13 3.20
C PRO A 178 -25.94 -11.26 2.39
N ALA A 179 -26.11 -12.51 2.85
CA ALA A 179 -25.58 -13.67 2.14
C ALA A 179 -26.39 -14.00 0.88
N GLU A 180 -27.70 -13.78 0.93
CA GLU A 180 -28.65 -14.06 -0.14
C GLU A 180 -29.71 -12.94 -0.21
N TRP A 181 -30.24 -12.69 -1.40
CA TRP A 181 -31.33 -11.74 -1.60
C TRP A 181 -32.29 -12.13 -2.73
N GLU A 182 -33.53 -11.67 -2.64
CA GLU A 182 -34.54 -11.91 -3.66
C GLU A 182 -34.23 -11.19 -4.98
N ARG A 183 -34.39 -11.92 -6.08
CA ARG A 183 -34.20 -11.36 -7.43
C ARG A 183 -35.15 -10.19 -7.67
N GLY A 184 -34.64 -9.12 -8.27
CA GLY A 184 -35.45 -7.99 -8.75
C GLY A 184 -35.96 -7.05 -7.66
N LYS A 185 -35.81 -7.37 -6.37
CA LYS A 185 -36.11 -6.46 -5.27
C LYS A 185 -34.88 -5.61 -4.94
N PRO A 186 -35.00 -4.30 -4.72
CA PRO A 186 -33.86 -3.46 -4.34
C PRO A 186 -33.18 -3.97 -3.07
N VAL A 187 -31.84 -3.99 -3.04
CA VAL A 187 -31.06 -4.34 -1.83
C VAL A 187 -30.65 -3.06 -1.13
N PRO A 188 -31.14 -2.79 0.10
CA PRO A 188 -30.67 -1.66 0.87
C PRO A 188 -29.22 -1.90 1.32
N VAL A 189 -28.32 -0.98 0.97
CA VAL A 189 -26.93 -0.99 1.41
C VAL A 189 -26.78 0.12 2.45
N THR A 190 -26.65 -0.29 3.71
CA THR A 190 -26.53 0.62 4.84
C THR A 190 -25.37 0.23 5.73
N GLY A 191 -24.70 1.20 6.33
CA GLY A 191 -23.60 0.95 7.25
C GLY A 191 -23.20 2.20 8.02
N GLN A 192 -22.20 2.04 8.87
CA GLN A 192 -21.63 3.10 9.66
C GLN A 192 -20.21 3.38 9.20
N ILE A 193 -19.79 4.64 9.30
CA ILE A 193 -18.43 5.07 9.07
C ILE A 193 -17.91 5.76 10.33
N ALA A 194 -16.81 5.24 10.87
CA ALA A 194 -16.06 5.88 11.94
C ALA A 194 -14.96 6.71 11.28
N ASP A 195 -15.12 8.03 11.25
CA ASP A 195 -14.16 8.97 10.67
C ASP A 195 -13.80 10.04 11.70
N PRO A 196 -12.83 9.78 12.59
CA PRO A 196 -12.45 10.72 13.66
C PRO A 196 -11.92 12.05 13.14
N ASN A 197 -11.46 12.08 11.88
CA ASN A 197 -10.77 13.21 11.30
C ASN A 197 -11.62 13.94 10.25
N HIS A 198 -12.89 13.55 10.07
CA HIS A 198 -13.84 14.14 9.13
C HIS A 198 -13.29 14.29 7.70
N ARG A 199 -12.53 13.29 7.24
CA ARG A 199 -11.89 13.28 5.91
C ARG A 199 -12.80 12.77 4.80
N VAL A 200 -13.88 12.06 5.14
CA VAL A 200 -14.78 11.44 4.16
C VAL A 200 -15.75 12.48 3.63
N ALA A 201 -15.62 12.82 2.34
CA ALA A 201 -16.51 13.71 1.64
C ALA A 201 -17.71 12.96 1.01
N SER A 202 -17.47 11.76 0.48
CA SER A 202 -18.53 10.97 -0.16
C SER A 202 -18.31 9.47 0.00
N ILE A 203 -19.37 8.68 -0.18
CA ILE A 203 -19.30 7.22 -0.19
C ILE A 203 -19.91 6.71 -1.49
N VAL A 204 -19.18 5.81 -2.15
CA VAL A 204 -19.58 5.20 -3.41
C VAL A 204 -19.65 3.69 -3.25
N VAL A 205 -20.72 3.10 -3.76
CA VAL A 205 -20.91 1.66 -3.84
C VAL A 205 -20.69 1.23 -5.28
N HIS A 206 -19.67 0.40 -5.48
CA HIS A 206 -19.32 -0.15 -6.78
C HIS A 206 -19.96 -1.53 -6.88
N VAL A 207 -20.84 -1.75 -7.85
CA VAL A 207 -21.61 -2.99 -7.99
C VAL A 207 -21.54 -3.54 -9.41
N ARG A 208 -21.41 -4.86 -9.52
CA ARG A 208 -21.48 -5.60 -10.78
C ARG A 208 -22.35 -6.85 -10.67
N SER A 209 -22.88 -7.23 -11.81
CA SER A 209 -23.70 -8.42 -12.01
C SER A 209 -22.78 -9.60 -12.36
N GLY A 210 -22.76 -10.64 -11.54
CA GLY A 210 -21.83 -11.78 -11.66
C GLY A 210 -20.38 -11.44 -11.28
N SER A 211 -19.44 -12.28 -11.71
CA SER A 211 -18.00 -12.16 -11.40
C SER A 211 -17.17 -11.50 -12.51
N LYS A 212 -17.82 -11.09 -13.60
CA LYS A 212 -17.17 -10.51 -14.79
C LYS A 212 -17.82 -9.18 -15.15
N GLY A 213 -17.07 -8.33 -15.85
CA GLY A 213 -17.55 -7.04 -16.33
C GLY A 213 -17.15 -5.87 -15.43
N LYS A 214 -17.60 -4.68 -15.83
CA LYS A 214 -17.28 -3.41 -15.17
C LYS A 214 -18.21 -3.15 -13.99
N TYR A 215 -17.65 -2.58 -12.93
CA TYR A 215 -18.45 -2.06 -11.83
C TYR A 215 -19.21 -0.80 -12.26
N ARG A 216 -20.44 -0.67 -11.77
CA ARG A 216 -21.26 0.54 -11.85
C ARG A 216 -21.26 1.22 -10.50
N HIS A 217 -21.32 2.55 -10.49
CA HIS A 217 -21.13 3.37 -9.30
C HIS A 217 -22.50 3.86 -8.81
N LEU A 218 -22.77 3.68 -7.53
CA LEU A 218 -23.96 4.18 -6.86
C LEU A 218 -23.52 5.08 -5.71
N GLU A 219 -23.88 6.36 -5.76
CA GLU A 219 -23.59 7.26 -4.64
C GLU A 219 -24.45 6.90 -3.43
N ALA A 220 -23.85 6.96 -2.25
CA ALA A 220 -24.54 6.79 -0.99
C ALA A 220 -24.71 8.12 -0.28
N ARG A 221 -25.90 8.32 0.29
CA ARG A 221 -26.17 9.49 1.13
C ARG A 221 -25.54 9.24 2.50
N LEU A 222 -24.61 10.11 2.88
CA LEU A 222 -23.95 10.10 4.19
C LEU A 222 -24.59 11.15 5.11
N ALA A 223 -25.08 10.73 6.28
CA ALA A 223 -25.61 11.61 7.31
C ALA A 223 -25.23 11.07 8.69
N GLN A 224 -24.61 11.90 9.53
CA GLN A 224 -24.26 11.55 10.92
C GLN A 224 -23.47 10.23 11.04
N GLY A 225 -22.50 10.00 10.15
CA GLY A 225 -21.69 8.77 10.16
C GLY A 225 -22.44 7.52 9.69
N VAL A 226 -23.67 7.64 9.20
CA VAL A 226 -24.44 6.54 8.62
C VAL A 226 -24.61 6.79 7.13
N PHE A 227 -24.26 5.80 6.32
CA PHE A 227 -24.47 5.88 4.88
C PHE A 227 -25.60 4.95 4.44
N ARG A 228 -26.34 5.39 3.42
CA ARG A 228 -27.46 4.65 2.85
C ARG A 228 -27.48 4.79 1.34
N THR A 229 -27.63 3.67 0.66
CA THR A 229 -27.97 3.59 -0.77
C THR A 229 -28.78 2.32 -1.02
N SER A 230 -29.20 2.10 -2.27
CA SER A 230 -29.91 0.89 -2.66
C SER A 230 -29.40 0.38 -3.99
N ILE A 231 -29.02 -0.90 -4.04
CA ILE A 231 -28.72 -1.56 -5.31
C ILE A 231 -30.05 -1.81 -6.03
N PRO A 232 -30.24 -1.29 -7.25
CA PRO A 232 -31.47 -1.50 -8.01
C PRO A 232 -31.70 -2.97 -8.35
N GLY A 233 -32.94 -3.44 -8.21
CA GLY A 233 -33.36 -4.80 -8.55
C GLY A 233 -32.90 -5.31 -9.94
N PRO A 234 -32.93 -4.49 -11.01
CA PRO A 234 -32.45 -4.91 -12.34
C PRO A 234 -30.94 -5.25 -12.40
N MET A 235 -30.16 -4.86 -11.38
CA MET A 235 -28.74 -5.21 -11.29
C MET A 235 -28.52 -6.56 -10.59
N LEU A 236 -29.57 -7.11 -9.96
CA LEU A 236 -29.55 -8.36 -9.22
C LEU A 236 -29.84 -9.56 -10.12
N THR A 237 -28.93 -9.80 -11.05
CA THR A 237 -28.98 -10.97 -11.93
C THR A 237 -28.34 -12.18 -11.24
N PRO A 238 -28.98 -13.35 -11.24
CA PRO A 238 -28.34 -14.56 -10.75
C PRO A 238 -27.14 -15.01 -11.57
N PRO A 239 -26.28 -15.87 -10.99
CA PRO A 239 -26.41 -16.45 -9.64
C PRO A 239 -25.88 -15.55 -8.51
N LEU A 240 -25.21 -14.45 -8.84
CA LEU A 240 -24.42 -13.67 -7.88
C LEU A 240 -24.34 -12.20 -8.28
N VAL A 241 -24.32 -11.33 -7.27
CA VAL A 241 -23.95 -9.91 -7.39
C VAL A 241 -22.72 -9.65 -6.54
N GLU A 242 -21.78 -8.89 -7.10
CA GLU A 242 -20.57 -8.48 -6.40
C GLU A 242 -20.55 -6.97 -6.21
N TYR A 243 -20.17 -6.51 -5.03
CA TYR A 243 -20.04 -5.09 -4.75
C TYR A 243 -18.97 -4.78 -3.71
N TYR A 244 -18.48 -3.56 -3.69
CA TYR A 244 -17.63 -3.03 -2.62
C TYR A 244 -17.98 -1.57 -2.37
N ILE A 245 -17.50 -1.05 -1.24
CA ILE A 245 -17.83 0.30 -0.77
C ILE A 245 -16.53 1.06 -0.60
N GLU A 246 -16.45 2.27 -1.13
CA GLU A 246 -15.33 3.18 -0.94
C GLU A 246 -15.81 4.46 -0.27
N ALA A 247 -15.01 4.96 0.66
CA ALA A 247 -15.12 6.31 1.19
C ALA A 247 -14.05 7.17 0.52
N LEU A 248 -14.48 8.28 -0.07
CA LEU A 248 -13.65 9.19 -0.82
C LEU A 248 -13.45 10.50 -0.05
N ASP A 249 -12.29 11.12 -0.22
CA ASP A 249 -12.03 12.48 0.27
C ASP A 249 -12.55 13.56 -0.68
N GLU A 250 -12.30 14.83 -0.35
CA GLU A 250 -12.68 15.99 -1.19
C GLU A 250 -12.01 16.00 -2.58
N ALA A 251 -10.87 15.30 -2.73
CA ALA A 251 -10.18 15.13 -4.00
C ALA A 251 -10.67 13.90 -4.78
N HIS A 252 -11.74 13.23 -4.31
CA HIS A 252 -12.28 11.98 -4.84
C HIS A 252 -11.30 10.80 -4.82
N LEU A 253 -10.35 10.81 -3.88
CA LEU A 253 -9.41 9.71 -3.69
C LEU A 253 -9.95 8.74 -2.63
N PRO A 254 -9.82 7.41 -2.85
CA PRO A 254 -10.26 6.42 -1.87
C PRO A 254 -9.36 6.46 -0.64
N ILE A 255 -9.97 6.73 0.52
CA ILE A 255 -9.28 6.80 1.82
C ILE A 255 -9.67 5.67 2.77
N ALA A 256 -10.75 4.94 2.47
CA ALA A 256 -11.13 3.69 3.14
C ALA A 256 -12.02 2.85 2.22
N SER A 257 -11.99 1.53 2.40
CA SER A 257 -12.85 0.62 1.65
C SER A 257 -13.40 -0.53 2.51
N ARG A 258 -14.54 -1.07 2.08
CA ARG A 258 -15.08 -2.34 2.55
C ARG A 258 -15.21 -3.28 1.36
N GLY A 259 -14.24 -4.20 1.25
CA GLY A 259 -14.02 -4.97 0.04
C GLY A 259 -13.29 -4.12 -1.00
N ASP A 260 -12.93 -4.75 -2.12
CA ASP A 260 -12.35 -4.07 -3.27
C ASP A 260 -12.68 -4.84 -4.56
N ALA A 261 -12.11 -4.42 -5.70
CA ALA A 261 -12.34 -5.07 -6.98
C ALA A 261 -11.83 -6.52 -7.05
N ALA A 262 -10.83 -6.89 -6.25
CA ALA A 262 -10.23 -8.23 -6.19
C ALA A 262 -10.91 -9.14 -5.15
N ALA A 263 -11.38 -8.57 -4.04
CA ALA A 263 -12.10 -9.22 -2.96
C ALA A 263 -13.44 -8.50 -2.67
N PRO A 264 -14.41 -8.57 -3.61
CA PRO A 264 -15.70 -7.92 -3.43
C PRO A 264 -16.58 -8.68 -2.42
N LEU A 265 -17.54 -7.96 -1.85
CA LEU A 265 -18.66 -8.54 -1.13
C LEU A 265 -19.60 -9.22 -2.12
N ARG A 266 -20.28 -10.28 -1.65
CA ARG A 266 -21.05 -11.20 -2.49
C ARG A 266 -22.46 -11.36 -1.93
N ILE A 267 -23.44 -11.29 -2.81
CA ILE A 267 -24.85 -11.60 -2.51
C ILE A 267 -25.29 -12.68 -3.49
N ALA A 268 -25.66 -13.86 -2.97
CA ALA A 268 -26.27 -14.90 -3.78
C ALA A 268 -27.67 -14.45 -4.20
N ILE A 269 -27.97 -14.60 -5.49
CA ILE A 269 -29.33 -14.38 -6.01
C ILE A 269 -29.82 -15.74 -6.50
N PRO A 270 -30.86 -16.33 -5.89
CA PRO A 270 -31.36 -17.62 -6.32
C PRO A 270 -31.84 -17.53 -7.76
N GLU A 271 -31.52 -18.57 -8.53
CA GLU A 271 -32.18 -18.77 -9.82
C GLU A 271 -33.66 -19.08 -9.55
N PRO A 272 -34.59 -18.57 -10.37
CA PRO A 272 -35.95 -19.09 -10.36
C PRO A 272 -35.78 -20.58 -10.64
N GLU A 273 -36.32 -21.41 -9.76
CA GLU A 273 -36.30 -22.83 -10.00
C GLU A 273 -36.76 -23.04 -11.44
N LYS A 274 -35.90 -23.63 -12.28
CA LYS A 274 -36.34 -24.28 -13.51
C LYS A 274 -37.12 -25.55 -13.14
N GLY A 275 -38.04 -25.43 -12.18
CA GLY A 275 -39.03 -26.39 -11.79
C GLY A 275 -40.25 -26.20 -12.67
N GLY A 276 -40.07 -26.43 -13.98
CA GLY A 276 -41.10 -27.16 -14.68
C GLY A 276 -41.18 -28.49 -13.97
N SER A 277 -42.08 -28.59 -12.99
CA SER A 277 -42.35 -29.81 -12.26
C SER A 277 -42.40 -30.96 -13.26
N LEU A 278 -41.49 -31.92 -13.15
CA LEU A 278 -41.57 -33.15 -13.94
C LEU A 278 -42.96 -33.81 -13.74
N PHE A 279 -43.63 -33.54 -12.62
CA PHE A 279 -45.00 -33.96 -12.29
C PHE A 279 -46.12 -33.11 -12.93
N ALA A 280 -45.81 -31.92 -13.49
CA ALA A 280 -46.77 -31.07 -14.20
C ALA A 280 -46.79 -31.32 -15.71
N SER A 281 -45.82 -32.08 -16.23
CA SER A 281 -45.80 -32.53 -17.62
C SER A 281 -46.88 -33.62 -17.82
N PRO A 282 -47.89 -33.43 -18.70
CA PRO A 282 -48.88 -34.47 -18.99
C PRO A 282 -48.24 -35.78 -19.45
N TRP A 283 -47.09 -35.70 -20.13
CA TRP A 283 -46.32 -36.84 -20.64
C TRP A 283 -45.72 -37.71 -19.52
N PHE A 284 -45.43 -37.13 -18.34
CA PHE A 284 -44.92 -37.88 -17.18
C PHE A 284 -45.95 -38.88 -16.65
N TRP A 285 -47.23 -38.48 -16.64
CA TRP A 285 -48.33 -39.36 -16.28
C TRP A 285 -48.62 -40.41 -17.37
N VAL A 286 -48.41 -40.10 -18.64
CA VAL A 286 -48.53 -41.09 -19.74
C VAL A 286 -47.49 -42.21 -19.60
N ALA A 287 -46.24 -41.88 -19.26
CA ALA A 287 -45.19 -42.88 -19.04
C ALA A 287 -45.46 -43.75 -17.79
N THR A 288 -45.97 -43.15 -16.72
CA THR A 288 -46.31 -43.87 -15.48
C THR A 288 -47.53 -44.78 -15.67
N ALA A 289 -48.54 -44.34 -16.42
CA ALA A 289 -49.72 -45.16 -16.75
C ALA A 289 -49.37 -46.39 -17.61
N ALA A 290 -48.39 -46.26 -18.53
CA ALA A 290 -47.93 -47.38 -19.35
C ALA A 290 -47.23 -48.48 -18.52
N VAL A 291 -46.49 -48.12 -17.47
CA VAL A 291 -45.80 -49.08 -16.59
C VAL A 291 -46.80 -49.82 -15.68
N VAL A 292 -47.84 -49.14 -15.18
CA VAL A 292 -48.88 -49.78 -14.36
C VAL A 292 -49.79 -50.69 -15.21
N ALA A 293 -50.11 -50.28 -16.44
CA ALA A 293 -50.87 -51.13 -17.36
C ALA A 293 -50.04 -52.32 -17.90
N GLY A 294 -48.73 -52.15 -18.13
CA GLY A 294 -47.84 -53.22 -18.55
C GLY A 294 -47.45 -54.20 -17.43
N GLY A 295 -47.41 -53.73 -16.18
CA GLY A 295 -47.02 -54.54 -15.01
C GLY A 295 -48.08 -55.55 -14.54
N VAL A 296 -49.36 -55.28 -14.78
CA VAL A 296 -50.44 -56.22 -14.41
C VAL A 296 -50.47 -57.46 -15.34
N THR A 297 -49.97 -57.33 -16.57
CA THR A 297 -49.86 -58.48 -17.49
C THR A 297 -48.61 -59.33 -17.24
N GLY A 298 -47.54 -58.74 -16.68
CA GLY A 298 -46.27 -59.43 -16.40
C GLY A 298 -46.26 -60.27 -15.12
N ALA A 299 -47.12 -59.97 -14.14
CA ALA A 299 -47.08 -60.60 -12.82
C ALA A 299 -47.83 -61.95 -12.71
N ILE A 300 -48.52 -62.41 -13.77
CA ILE A 300 -49.25 -63.70 -13.75
C ILE A 300 -48.41 -64.87 -14.32
N LEU A 301 -47.23 -64.61 -14.91
CA LEU A 301 -46.47 -65.66 -15.64
C LEU A 301 -45.11 -66.08 -15.05
N LEU A 302 -44.66 -65.51 -13.93
CA LEU A 302 -43.35 -65.86 -13.34
C LEU A 302 -43.45 -66.03 -11.82
N SER A 303 -44.15 -67.08 -11.40
CA SER A 303 -44.01 -67.66 -10.06
C SER A 303 -43.56 -69.10 -10.21
N ASP A 304 -42.29 -69.29 -10.55
CA ASP A 304 -41.62 -70.55 -10.24
C ASP A 304 -40.11 -70.35 -10.09
N THR A 305 -39.56 -71.05 -9.10
CA THR A 305 -38.15 -71.26 -8.76
C THR A 305 -37.45 -70.30 -7.77
N LYS A 306 -37.39 -70.82 -6.53
CA LYS A 306 -36.15 -71.25 -5.83
C LYS A 306 -35.44 -70.24 -4.92
N THR A 307 -35.64 -70.53 -3.64
CA THR A 307 -34.81 -70.24 -2.46
C THR A 307 -33.31 -70.49 -2.71
N ASP A 308 -32.45 -69.50 -2.41
CA ASP A 308 -31.18 -69.76 -1.74
C ASP A 308 -30.58 -68.53 -1.03
N SER A 309 -30.30 -68.73 0.27
CA SER A 309 -29.21 -68.20 1.09
C SER A 309 -28.89 -66.69 1.11
N GLN A 310 -29.40 -66.00 2.14
CA GLN A 310 -29.11 -64.62 2.51
C GLN A 310 -27.88 -64.52 3.43
N LYS A 311 -26.79 -63.91 2.95
CA LYS A 311 -25.61 -63.55 3.73
C LYS A 311 -25.83 -62.19 4.43
N PRO A 312 -25.61 -62.04 5.75
CA PRO A 312 -25.80 -60.76 6.42
C PRO A 312 -24.65 -59.78 6.12
N PRO A 313 -24.93 -58.47 5.97
CA PRO A 313 -23.90 -57.46 5.75
C PRO A 313 -23.11 -57.15 7.04
N PRO A 314 -21.83 -56.75 6.91
CA PRO A 314 -20.98 -56.43 8.06
C PRO A 314 -21.45 -55.17 8.78
N GLN A 315 -21.61 -55.28 10.10
CA GLN A 315 -21.89 -54.16 11.00
C GLN A 315 -20.70 -53.20 11.06
N GLN A 316 -20.99 -51.94 10.77
CA GLN A 316 -20.06 -50.82 10.82
C GLN A 316 -19.95 -50.32 12.27
N PRO A 317 -18.75 -50.25 12.88
CA PRO A 317 -18.62 -49.83 14.28
C PRO A 317 -18.81 -48.31 14.43
N ALA A 318 -19.51 -47.94 15.51
CA ALA A 318 -19.88 -46.57 15.85
C ALA A 318 -18.65 -45.68 16.14
N PRO A 319 -18.67 -44.38 15.76
CA PRO A 319 -17.58 -43.46 16.06
C PRO A 319 -17.55 -43.14 17.56
N THR A 320 -16.43 -43.49 18.21
CA THR A 320 -16.16 -43.12 19.60
C THR A 320 -15.37 -41.82 19.60
N SER A 321 -16.03 -40.69 19.86
CA SER A 321 -15.36 -39.40 20.03
C SER A 321 -14.67 -39.34 21.39
N ARG A 322 -13.34 -39.35 21.41
CA ARG A 322 -12.53 -39.12 22.62
C ARG A 322 -11.84 -37.76 22.51
N VAL A 323 -12.23 -36.82 23.36
CA VAL A 323 -11.58 -35.51 23.51
C VAL A 323 -10.43 -35.67 24.50
N VAL A 324 -9.21 -35.36 24.09
CA VAL A 324 -8.03 -35.28 24.95
C VAL A 324 -7.72 -33.81 25.17
N ILE A 325 -7.83 -33.35 26.42
CA ILE A 325 -7.39 -32.02 26.84
C ILE A 325 -5.96 -32.17 27.35
N VAL A 326 -5.01 -31.49 26.70
CA VAL A 326 -3.63 -31.37 27.17
C VAL A 326 -3.52 -30.04 27.91
N ILE A 327 -3.23 -30.11 29.21
CA ILE A 327 -2.85 -28.95 30.03
C ILE A 327 -1.32 -29.02 30.15
N GLY A 328 -0.64 -28.01 29.60
CA GLY A 328 0.81 -27.84 29.75
C GLY A 328 1.13 -27.09 31.05
N ASN A 329 2.19 -27.54 31.72
CA ASN A 329 2.87 -26.83 32.82
C ASN A 329 3.77 -25.71 32.31
#